data_AF-A0A970LMK1-F1
#
_entry.id   AF-A0A970LMK1-F1
#
_cell.length_a   1.000
_cell.length_b   1.000
_cell.length_c   1.000
_cell.angle_alpha   90.00
_cell.angle_beta   90.00
_cell.angle_gamma   90.00
#
_symmetry.space_group_name_H-M   'P 1'
#
loop_
_entity.id
_entity.type
_entity.pdbx_description
1 polymer ?
#
loop_
_entity_poly.entity_id
_entity_poly.type
_entity_poly.pdbx_seq_one_letter_code
_entity_poly.pdbx_strand_id
1 'polypeptide(L)'
;MNFRVVIESLKFYKLKSDRAVKVWLLLLIMIRAIVSMLPVGDRDFKFVTNILNGEFLQNGELILPTKGNLLIIVLYAVGTFLAICIALLYAEVFILENESKRTDRIRVGSNDIFVVPLKKVSGHDFDDLDQLKDYVKDNIAPSSFRRFSETESTQKLPYLKTALRDLFRFIPGLLALSVLLSMTFIVSSALLMIPFFIVFFILIFTPLNHMYSQNKLARSMELSFAQTNGAKLSMFFSFVIQNFILNLPTNIFLFILADYYYSYLIVDAFFYGIRVFAIARLYALFYQMLAIRQPYSV
;
A
#
# COMPACT_ATOMS: atom_id res chain seq x y z
N MET A 1 -3.78 3.88 21.46
CA MET A 1 -4.30 4.10 20.09
C MET A 1 -4.17 2.86 19.20
N ASN A 2 -3.04 2.14 19.23
CA ASN A 2 -2.72 1.07 18.26
C ASN A 2 -3.66 -0.13 18.25
N PHE A 3 -4.08 -0.66 19.41
CA PHE A 3 -4.89 -1.87 19.44
C PHE A 3 -6.32 -1.66 18.89
N ARG A 4 -6.91 -0.49 19.14
CA ARG A 4 -8.23 -0.13 18.58
C ARG A 4 -8.20 -0.06 17.05
N VAL A 5 -7.13 0.49 16.48
CA VAL A 5 -6.94 0.57 15.02
C VAL A 5 -6.78 -0.83 14.42
N VAL A 6 -6.01 -1.70 15.09
CA VAL A 6 -5.86 -3.11 14.67
C VAL A 6 -7.22 -3.82 14.70
N ILE A 7 -8.00 -3.72 15.77
CA ILE A 7 -9.34 -4.34 15.84
C ILE A 7 -10.25 -3.79 14.73
N GLU A 8 -10.22 -2.48 14.47
CA GLU A 8 -11.04 -1.89 13.42
C GLU A 8 -10.62 -2.33 12.01
N SER A 9 -9.34 -2.62 11.82
CA SER A 9 -8.82 -3.16 10.55
C SER A 9 -9.27 -4.59 10.25
N LEU A 10 -9.59 -5.39 11.28
CA LEU A 10 -10.13 -6.74 11.09
C LEU A 10 -11.56 -6.75 10.55
N LYS A 11 -12.28 -5.63 10.62
CA LYS A 11 -13.68 -5.51 10.16
C LYS A 11 -13.77 -5.24 8.65
N PHE A 12 -12.94 -5.89 7.83
CA PHE A 12 -12.81 -5.61 6.39
C PHE A 12 -14.12 -5.73 5.59
N TYR A 13 -15.06 -6.56 6.06
CA TYR A 13 -16.38 -6.74 5.47
C TYR A 13 -17.33 -5.53 5.64
N LYS A 14 -17.00 -4.55 6.49
CA LYS A 14 -17.83 -3.36 6.70
C LYS A 14 -17.55 -2.28 5.65
N LEU A 15 -18.07 -2.49 4.43
CA LEU A 15 -18.11 -1.52 3.33
C LEU A 15 -19.52 -1.47 2.73
N LYS A 16 -19.93 -0.32 2.17
CA LYS A 16 -21.22 -0.19 1.47
C LYS A 16 -21.20 -1.05 0.19
N SER A 17 -20.05 -1.16 -0.47
CA SER A 17 -19.84 -2.00 -1.66
C SER A 17 -19.57 -3.48 -1.34
N ASP A 18 -20.44 -4.12 -0.56
CA ASP A 18 -20.29 -5.52 -0.09
C ASP A 18 -20.12 -6.53 -1.26
N ARG A 19 -20.82 -6.33 -2.37
CA ARG A 19 -20.70 -7.21 -3.56
C ARG A 19 -19.32 -7.16 -4.20
N ALA A 20 -18.71 -5.98 -4.34
CA ALA A 20 -17.39 -5.85 -4.96
C ALA A 20 -16.31 -6.49 -4.09
N VAL A 21 -16.39 -6.30 -2.77
CA VAL A 21 -15.47 -6.90 -1.80
C VAL A 21 -15.53 -8.43 -1.86
N LYS A 22 -16.73 -9.02 -1.97
CA LYS A 22 -16.90 -10.47 -2.14
C LYS A 22 -16.25 -10.99 -3.43
N VAL A 23 -16.44 -10.29 -4.55
CA VAL A 23 -15.80 -10.66 -5.83
C VAL A 23 -14.29 -10.58 -5.72
N TRP A 24 -13.75 -9.50 -5.15
CA TRP A 24 -12.31 -9.36 -4.95
C TRP A 24 -11.74 -10.40 -3.99
N LEU A 25 -12.48 -10.80 -2.96
CA LEU A 25 -12.09 -11.90 -2.08
C LEU A 25 -11.94 -13.20 -2.87
N LEU A 26 -12.94 -13.54 -3.68
CA LEU A 26 -12.89 -14.74 -4.52
C LEU A 26 -11.71 -14.67 -5.50
N LEU A 27 -11.44 -13.50 -6.10
CA LEU A 27 -10.28 -13.31 -6.96
C LEU A 27 -8.96 -13.53 -6.22
N LEU A 28 -8.79 -12.98 -5.02
CA LEU A 28 -7.58 -13.19 -4.21
C LEU A 28 -7.38 -14.65 -3.86
N ILE A 29 -8.45 -15.35 -3.50
CA ILE A 29 -8.42 -16.79 -3.21
C ILE A 29 -8.03 -17.57 -4.47
N MET A 30 -8.63 -17.27 -5.62
CA MET A 30 -8.28 -17.92 -6.89
C MET A 30 -6.84 -17.64 -7.31
N ILE A 31 -6.37 -16.39 -7.23
CA ILE A 31 -4.98 -16.04 -7.52
C ILE A 31 -4.04 -16.86 -6.63
N ARG A 32 -4.31 -16.90 -5.32
CA ARG A 32 -3.46 -17.63 -4.37
C ARG A 32 -3.49 -19.14 -4.65
N ALA A 33 -4.67 -19.72 -4.89
CA ALA A 33 -4.83 -21.13 -5.19
C ALA A 33 -4.15 -21.52 -6.51
N ILE A 34 -4.27 -20.71 -7.57
CA ILE A 34 -3.56 -20.94 -8.84
C ILE A 34 -2.05 -20.92 -8.60
N VAL A 35 -1.55 -19.90 -7.92
CA VAL A 35 -0.10 -19.77 -7.67
C VAL A 35 0.42 -20.94 -6.81
N SER A 36 -0.36 -21.43 -5.83
CA SER A 36 0.11 -22.44 -4.88
C SER A 36 -0.20 -23.89 -5.27
N MET A 37 -1.24 -24.17 -6.05
CA MET A 37 -1.69 -25.53 -6.39
C MET A 37 -1.35 -25.96 -7.81
N LEU A 38 -1.09 -25.02 -8.73
CA LEU A 38 -0.78 -25.36 -10.10
C LEU A 38 0.52 -26.19 -10.13
N PRO A 39 0.52 -27.41 -10.72
CA PRO A 39 1.68 -28.30 -10.77
C PRO A 39 2.63 -27.87 -11.89
N VAL A 40 3.08 -26.62 -11.84
CA VAL A 40 3.97 -26.04 -12.86
C VAL A 40 5.26 -25.58 -12.19
N GLY A 41 6.36 -25.79 -12.91
CA GLY A 41 7.70 -25.44 -12.46
C GLY A 41 8.29 -26.49 -11.50
N ASP A 42 9.43 -26.12 -10.93
CA ASP A 42 10.20 -26.97 -10.03
C ASP A 42 10.13 -26.38 -8.61
N ARG A 43 9.57 -27.15 -7.69
CA ARG A 43 9.37 -26.78 -6.28
C ARG A 43 10.55 -27.18 -5.40
N ASP A 44 11.57 -27.82 -5.95
CA ASP A 44 12.80 -28.13 -5.23
C ASP A 44 13.73 -26.91 -5.26
N PHE A 45 13.76 -26.14 -4.17
CA PHE A 45 14.55 -24.92 -4.04
C PHE A 45 15.95 -25.18 -3.45
N LYS A 46 16.61 -26.29 -3.82
CA LYS A 46 17.97 -26.66 -3.36
C LYS A 46 19.01 -25.55 -3.49
N PHE A 47 18.90 -24.69 -4.50
CA PHE A 47 19.81 -23.56 -4.65
C PHE A 47 19.71 -22.59 -3.46
N VAL A 48 18.53 -22.41 -2.87
CA VAL A 48 18.32 -21.53 -1.70
C VAL A 48 19.01 -22.13 -0.48
N THR A 49 18.84 -23.43 -0.22
CA THR A 49 19.47 -24.10 0.91
C THR A 49 20.99 -24.12 0.78
N ASN A 50 21.51 -24.37 -0.43
CA ASN A 50 22.95 -24.35 -0.70
C ASN A 50 23.58 -22.96 -0.43
N ILE A 51 22.90 -21.88 -0.83
CA ILE A 51 23.32 -20.51 -0.55
C ILE A 51 23.24 -20.19 0.96
N LEU A 52 22.13 -20.52 1.61
CA LEU A 52 21.92 -20.20 3.03
C LEU A 52 22.84 -20.97 3.97
N ASN A 53 23.15 -22.23 3.65
CA ASN A 53 24.05 -23.08 4.43
C ASN A 53 25.53 -22.75 4.17
N GLY A 54 25.84 -21.93 3.18
CA GLY A 54 27.22 -21.64 2.78
C GLY A 54 27.95 -22.85 2.19
N GLU A 55 27.23 -23.86 1.70
CA GLU A 55 27.81 -25.05 1.07
C GLU A 55 28.66 -24.68 -0.15
N PHE A 56 28.31 -23.60 -0.85
CA PHE A 56 29.12 -23.00 -1.90
C PHE A 56 30.54 -22.61 -1.41
N LEU A 57 30.67 -22.09 -0.19
CA LEU A 57 31.96 -21.70 0.38
C LEU A 57 32.82 -22.91 0.77
N GLN A 58 32.18 -24.07 1.00
CA GLN A 58 32.86 -25.31 1.39
C GLN A 58 33.27 -26.14 0.17
N ASN A 59 32.37 -26.27 -0.82
CA ASN A 59 32.52 -27.20 -1.93
C ASN A 59 32.85 -26.51 -3.27
N GLY A 60 32.76 -25.18 -3.35
CA GLY A 60 32.97 -24.41 -4.58
C GLY A 60 31.87 -24.59 -5.64
N GLU A 61 30.89 -25.46 -5.41
CA GLU A 61 29.78 -25.70 -6.32
C GLU A 61 28.63 -24.73 -6.06
N LEU A 62 28.38 -23.83 -7.02
CA LEU A 62 27.24 -22.94 -7.01
C LEU A 62 26.07 -23.61 -7.72
N ILE A 63 25.06 -24.04 -6.96
CA ILE A 63 23.82 -24.54 -7.55
C ILE A 63 22.99 -23.32 -7.99
N LEU A 64 22.74 -23.21 -9.29
CA LEU A 64 21.89 -22.15 -9.85
C LEU A 64 20.41 -22.56 -9.88
N PRO A 65 19.47 -21.61 -9.83
CA PRO A 65 18.04 -21.91 -9.93
C PRO A 65 17.69 -22.53 -11.29
N THR A 66 16.85 -23.56 -11.29
CA THR A 66 16.35 -24.16 -12.53
C THR A 66 15.35 -23.24 -13.23
N LYS A 67 15.10 -23.47 -14.52
CA LYS A 67 14.02 -22.76 -15.26
C LYS A 67 12.66 -22.96 -14.56
N GLY A 68 12.45 -24.13 -13.96
CA GLY A 68 11.25 -24.43 -13.18
C GLY A 68 11.15 -23.57 -11.92
N ASN A 69 12.24 -23.40 -11.17
CA ASN A 69 12.24 -22.53 -9.99
C ASN A 69 11.96 -21.07 -10.37
N LEU A 70 12.62 -20.58 -11.44
CA LEU A 70 12.42 -19.21 -11.94
C LEU A 70 10.96 -18.96 -12.32
N LEU A 71 10.31 -19.92 -12.98
CA LEU A 71 8.89 -19.83 -13.30
C LEU A 71 8.03 -19.67 -12.05
N ILE A 72 8.27 -20.47 -11.00
CA ILE A 72 7.53 -20.36 -9.74
C ILE A 72 7.76 -19.00 -9.08
N ILE A 73 9.01 -18.53 -9.02
CA ILE A 73 9.33 -17.20 -8.45
C ILE A 73 8.55 -16.11 -9.19
N VAL A 74 8.54 -16.13 -10.52
CA VAL A 74 7.78 -15.16 -11.33
C VAL A 74 6.28 -15.28 -11.08
N LEU A 75 5.74 -16.49 -11.01
CA LEU A 75 4.32 -16.73 -10.76
C LEU A 75 3.88 -16.17 -9.39
N TYR A 76 4.68 -16.41 -8.34
CA TYR A 76 4.44 -15.86 -7.01
C TYR A 76 4.60 -14.33 -6.96
N ALA A 77 5.58 -13.78 -7.68
CA ALA A 77 5.77 -12.34 -7.79
C ALA A 77 4.56 -11.66 -8.46
N VAL A 78 4.11 -12.19 -9.59
CA VAL A 78 2.94 -11.69 -10.33
C VAL A 78 1.67 -11.83 -9.49
N GLY A 79 1.44 -13.00 -8.87
CA GLY A 79 0.29 -13.22 -8.01
C GLY A 79 0.24 -12.26 -6.81
N THR A 80 1.40 -12.01 -6.20
CA THR A 80 1.53 -11.05 -5.09
C THR A 80 1.31 -9.62 -5.57
N PHE A 81 1.83 -9.24 -6.73
CA PHE A 81 1.60 -7.92 -7.32
C PHE A 81 0.11 -7.67 -7.60
N LEU A 82 -0.59 -8.65 -8.19
CA LEU A 82 -2.04 -8.58 -8.39
C LEU A 82 -2.80 -8.45 -7.08
N ALA A 83 -2.39 -9.18 -6.04
CA ALA A 83 -2.99 -9.06 -4.70
C ALA A 83 -2.78 -7.67 -4.10
N ILE A 84 -1.59 -7.07 -4.27
CA ILE A 84 -1.30 -5.67 -3.87
C ILE A 84 -2.22 -4.70 -4.64
N CYS A 85 -2.40 -4.87 -5.95
CA CYS A 85 -3.31 -4.04 -6.73
C CYS A 85 -4.76 -4.11 -6.21
N ILE A 86 -5.27 -5.31 -5.93
CA ILE A 86 -6.61 -5.50 -5.35
C ILE A 86 -6.70 -4.88 -3.95
N ALA A 87 -5.66 -5.03 -3.12
CA ALA A 87 -5.58 -4.40 -1.80
C ALA A 87 -5.63 -2.87 -1.88
N LEU A 88 -4.90 -2.27 -2.83
CA LEU A 88 -4.90 -0.82 -3.06
C LEU A 88 -6.27 -0.32 -3.53
N LEU A 89 -6.92 -1.03 -4.46
CA LEU A 89 -8.30 -0.71 -4.87
C LEU A 89 -9.26 -0.73 -3.69
N TYR A 90 -9.17 -1.77 -2.85
CA TYR A 90 -9.97 -1.86 -1.64
C TYR A 90 -9.70 -0.68 -0.69
N ALA A 91 -8.42 -0.35 -0.47
CA ALA A 91 -8.02 0.75 0.41
C ALA A 91 -8.58 2.09 -0.10
N GLU A 92 -8.50 2.34 -1.41
CA GLU A 92 -9.04 3.54 -2.06
C GLU A 92 -10.57 3.63 -1.91
N VAL A 93 -11.30 2.56 -2.22
CA VAL A 93 -12.76 2.53 -2.06
C VAL A 93 -13.16 2.75 -0.60
N PHE A 94 -12.44 2.14 0.34
CA PHE A 94 -12.66 2.38 1.78
C PHE A 94 -12.41 3.84 2.17
N ILE A 95 -11.41 4.48 1.60
CA ILE A 95 -11.12 5.90 1.84
C ILE A 95 -12.27 6.76 1.33
N LEU A 96 -12.67 6.59 0.07
CA LEU A 96 -13.73 7.35 -0.60
C LEU A 96 -15.09 7.20 0.11
N GLU A 97 -15.46 5.98 0.51
CA GLU A 97 -16.73 5.74 1.21
C GLU A 97 -16.79 6.43 2.58
N ASN A 98 -15.68 6.45 3.31
CA ASN A 98 -15.61 7.07 4.63
C ASN A 98 -15.37 8.58 4.57
N GLU A 99 -14.84 9.09 3.46
CA GLU A 99 -14.73 10.53 3.20
C GLU A 99 -16.11 11.18 3.05
N SER A 100 -17.07 10.52 2.39
CA SER A 100 -18.47 11.00 2.29
C SER A 100 -19.18 11.20 3.62
N LYS A 101 -18.68 10.58 4.70
CA LYS A 101 -19.21 10.68 6.07
C LYS A 101 -18.46 11.69 6.94
N ARG A 102 -17.39 12.32 6.42
CA ARG A 102 -16.65 13.35 7.15
C ARG A 102 -17.44 14.65 7.10
N THR A 103 -18.11 14.96 8.21
CA THR A 103 -18.74 16.27 8.47
C THR A 103 -17.69 17.36 8.69
N ASP A 104 -16.46 16.99 9.03
CA ASP A 104 -15.30 17.87 9.04
C ASP A 104 -14.81 18.07 7.60
N ARG A 105 -15.66 18.66 6.77
CA ARG A 105 -15.17 19.42 5.64
C ARG A 105 -14.29 20.49 6.28
N ILE A 106 -12.97 20.40 6.13
CA ILE A 106 -12.17 21.62 6.07
C ILE A 106 -12.73 22.32 4.84
N ARG A 107 -13.75 23.17 5.05
CA ARG A 107 -14.16 24.16 4.09
C ARG A 107 -12.92 25.02 3.97
N VAL A 108 -12.11 24.76 2.95
CA VAL A 108 -11.13 25.72 2.46
C VAL A 108 -11.93 26.90 1.98
N GLY A 109 -12.34 27.74 2.93
CA GLY A 109 -12.90 29.05 2.66
C GLY A 109 -11.77 29.90 2.11
N SER A 110 -12.13 31.04 1.52
CA SER A 110 -11.21 32.08 1.06
C SER A 110 -10.22 32.58 2.13
N ASN A 111 -10.31 32.10 3.37
CA ASN A 111 -9.51 32.49 4.53
C ASN A 111 -8.49 31.42 4.97
N ASP A 112 -8.44 30.24 4.33
CA ASP A 112 -7.48 29.20 4.69
C ASP A 112 -6.11 29.44 4.02
N ILE A 113 -5.05 29.40 4.84
CA ILE A 113 -3.69 29.83 4.54
C ILE A 113 -3.10 29.02 3.37
N PHE A 114 -2.84 29.69 2.25
CA PHE A 114 -2.03 29.15 1.16
C PHE A 114 -0.58 29.11 1.60
N VAL A 115 -0.01 27.91 1.60
CA VAL A 115 1.44 27.78 1.76
C VAL A 115 2.11 28.09 0.44
N VAL A 116 2.74 29.27 0.38
CA VAL A 116 3.49 29.73 -0.79
C VAL A 116 4.97 29.39 -0.56
N PRO A 117 5.63 28.67 -1.49
CA PRO A 117 7.05 28.40 -1.34
C PRO A 117 7.85 29.70 -1.32
N LEU A 118 8.54 29.96 -0.20
CA LEU A 118 9.28 31.21 0.08
C LEU A 118 10.22 31.64 -1.05
N LYS A 119 10.82 30.69 -1.79
CA LYS A 119 11.67 30.96 -2.95
C LYS A 119 10.99 31.72 -4.10
N LYS A 120 9.66 31.69 -4.21
CA LYS A 120 8.89 32.43 -5.23
C LYS A 120 8.48 33.84 -4.78
N VAL A 121 8.71 34.16 -3.52
CA VAL A 121 8.30 35.42 -2.87
C VAL A 121 9.53 36.19 -2.36
N SER A 122 10.64 35.49 -2.11
CA SER A 122 11.92 36.06 -1.68
C SER A 122 12.52 36.93 -2.79
N GLY A 123 12.31 38.24 -2.69
CA GLY A 123 12.70 39.24 -3.68
C GLY A 123 11.73 40.42 -3.79
N HIS A 124 10.54 40.29 -3.21
CA HIS A 124 9.57 41.38 -3.09
C HIS A 124 9.36 41.71 -1.60
N ASP A 125 9.58 42.97 -1.24
CA ASP A 125 9.17 43.51 0.06
C ASP A 125 7.66 43.82 -0.01
N PHE A 126 6.90 43.23 0.90
CA PHE A 126 5.47 43.47 1.06
C PHE A 126 5.26 44.21 2.36
N ASP A 127 4.67 45.40 2.29
CA ASP A 127 4.43 46.23 3.46
C ASP A 127 3.21 45.74 4.28
N ASP A 128 2.31 44.99 3.65
CA ASP A 128 1.08 44.50 4.28
C ASP A 128 0.67 43.09 3.77
N LEU A 129 -0.04 42.35 4.63
CA LEU A 129 -0.55 41.01 4.38
C LEU A 129 -1.50 40.96 3.17
N ASP A 130 -2.22 42.05 2.91
CA ASP A 130 -3.16 42.12 1.79
C ASP A 130 -2.44 42.27 0.44
N GLN A 131 -1.31 42.98 0.38
CA GLN A 131 -0.47 43.04 -0.82
C GLN A 131 0.11 41.66 -1.17
N LEU A 132 0.50 40.89 -0.16
CA LEU A 132 0.96 39.51 -0.35
C LEU A 132 -0.16 38.63 -0.93
N LYS A 133 -1.40 38.74 -0.43
CA LYS A 133 -2.55 37.97 -0.94
C LYS A 133 -2.84 38.28 -2.41
N ASP A 134 -2.85 39.56 -2.77
CA ASP A 134 -3.11 39.99 -4.14
C ASP A 134 -1.99 39.53 -5.09
N TYR A 135 -0.73 39.68 -4.68
CA TYR A 135 0.41 39.18 -5.46
C TYR A 135 0.34 37.66 -5.69
N VAL A 136 -0.02 36.88 -4.67
CA VAL A 136 -0.19 35.43 -4.76
C VAL A 136 -1.34 35.07 -5.69
N LYS A 137 -2.47 35.77 -5.60
CA LYS A 137 -3.66 35.54 -6.43
C LYS A 137 -3.39 35.78 -7.91
N ASP A 138 -2.60 36.81 -8.23
CA ASP A 138 -2.37 37.24 -9.61
C ASP A 138 -1.18 36.51 -10.26
N ASN A 139 -0.14 36.16 -9.49
CA ASN A 139 1.11 35.62 -10.05
C ASN A 139 1.32 34.14 -9.75
N ILE A 140 0.65 33.58 -8.75
CA ILE A 140 0.80 32.19 -8.35
C ILE A 140 -0.51 31.48 -8.70
N ALA A 141 -0.55 30.91 -9.90
CA ALA A 141 -1.64 30.02 -10.29
C ALA A 141 -1.87 29.00 -9.16
N PRO A 142 -3.10 28.90 -8.61
CA PRO A 142 -3.39 27.93 -7.57
C PRO A 142 -2.90 26.61 -8.10
N SER A 143 -2.06 25.92 -7.31
CA SER A 143 -1.49 24.65 -7.75
C SER A 143 -2.62 23.82 -8.33
N SER A 144 -2.41 23.17 -9.48
CA SER A 144 -3.42 22.36 -10.16
C SER A 144 -3.95 21.17 -9.32
N PHE A 145 -3.57 21.12 -8.04
CA PHE A 145 -4.17 20.33 -6.98
C PHE A 145 -5.62 20.75 -6.76
N ARG A 146 -6.51 20.27 -7.63
CA ARG A 146 -7.92 20.11 -7.30
C ARG A 146 -8.03 18.89 -6.39
N ARG A 147 -8.12 19.11 -5.08
CA ARG A 147 -8.36 18.04 -4.10
C ARG A 147 -9.72 17.37 -4.33
N PHE A 148 -10.67 18.09 -4.95
CA PHE A 148 -12.04 17.64 -5.14
C PHE A 148 -12.56 18.03 -6.53
N SER A 149 -12.99 17.03 -7.29
CA SER A 149 -13.97 17.21 -8.36
C SER A 149 -15.32 17.37 -7.67
N GLU A 150 -15.98 18.53 -7.81
CA GLU A 150 -17.40 18.67 -7.47
C GLU A 150 -18.17 17.60 -8.22
N THR A 151 -18.51 16.51 -7.53
CA THR A 151 -19.27 15.42 -8.12
C THR A 151 -20.50 15.26 -7.26
N GLU A 152 -21.65 15.56 -7.86
CA GLU A 152 -22.96 15.57 -7.23
C GLU A 152 -23.24 14.30 -6.43
N SER A 153 -23.83 14.49 -5.25
CA SER A 153 -23.97 13.53 -4.17
C SER A 153 -24.99 12.40 -4.40
N THR A 154 -25.30 12.01 -5.63
CA THR A 154 -26.45 11.13 -5.93
C THR A 154 -26.15 9.88 -6.76
N GLN A 155 -24.89 9.54 -7.07
CA GLN A 155 -24.58 8.26 -7.73
C GLN A 155 -23.85 7.28 -6.79
N LYS A 156 -24.49 6.13 -6.54
CA LYS A 156 -24.05 5.07 -5.62
C LYS A 156 -23.00 4.10 -6.20
N LEU A 157 -22.57 4.27 -7.46
CA LEU A 157 -21.65 3.36 -8.18
C LEU A 157 -20.41 3.99 -8.88
N PRO A 158 -20.11 5.32 -8.82
CA PRO A 158 -18.99 5.89 -9.59
C PRO A 158 -17.61 5.58 -8.98
N TYR A 159 -17.53 5.30 -7.67
CA TYR A 159 -16.25 5.10 -6.97
C TYR A 159 -15.46 3.88 -7.47
N LEU A 160 -16.14 2.78 -7.80
CA LEU A 160 -15.51 1.55 -8.26
C LEU A 160 -14.87 1.71 -9.65
N LYS A 161 -15.58 2.38 -10.57
CA LYS A 161 -15.11 2.60 -11.94
C LYS A 161 -13.94 3.57 -11.98
N THR A 162 -13.99 4.62 -11.14
CA THR A 162 -12.89 5.57 -10.98
C THR A 162 -11.65 4.90 -10.39
N ALA A 163 -11.78 4.18 -9.27
CA ALA A 163 -10.66 3.46 -8.64
C ALA A 163 -9.99 2.45 -9.58
N LEU A 164 -10.78 1.68 -10.34
CA LEU A 164 -10.25 0.76 -11.35
C LEU A 164 -9.47 1.48 -12.44
N ARG A 165 -10.02 2.57 -12.98
CA ARG A 165 -9.36 3.37 -14.03
C ARG A 165 -8.06 3.98 -13.51
N ASP A 166 -8.08 4.49 -12.28
CA ASP A 166 -6.91 5.07 -11.63
C ASP A 166 -5.85 3.99 -11.42
N LEU A 167 -6.17 2.83 -10.85
CA LEU A 167 -5.22 1.73 -10.71
C LEU A 167 -4.53 1.39 -12.05
N PHE A 168 -5.27 1.16 -13.13
CA PHE A 168 -4.68 0.82 -14.43
C PHE A 168 -3.72 1.89 -14.96
N ARG A 169 -4.08 3.17 -14.78
CA ARG A 169 -3.22 4.30 -15.16
C ARG A 169 -1.91 4.32 -14.36
N PHE A 170 -1.94 3.85 -13.10
CA PHE A 170 -0.82 3.95 -12.16
C PHE A 170 0.02 2.67 -12.03
N ILE A 171 -0.35 1.57 -12.70
CA ILE A 171 0.45 0.33 -12.75
C ILE A 171 1.93 0.59 -13.06
N PRO A 172 2.31 1.43 -14.06
CA PRO A 172 3.73 1.67 -14.35
C PRO A 172 4.49 2.29 -13.17
N GLY A 173 3.86 3.23 -12.45
CA GLY A 173 4.44 3.85 -11.26
C GLY A 173 4.57 2.87 -10.09
N LEU A 174 3.58 1.99 -9.91
CA LEU A 174 3.64 0.93 -8.90
C LEU A 174 4.72 -0.11 -9.20
N LEU A 175 4.91 -0.46 -10.47
CA LEU A 175 6.01 -1.34 -10.91
C LEU A 175 7.36 -0.70 -10.62
N ALA A 176 7.54 0.58 -10.96
CA ALA A 176 8.77 1.31 -10.66
C ALA A 176 9.07 1.35 -9.16
N LEU A 177 8.05 1.59 -8.33
CA LEU A 177 8.18 1.55 -6.86
C LEU A 177 8.53 0.14 -6.38
N SER A 178 7.91 -0.90 -6.94
CA SER A 178 8.20 -2.30 -6.59
C SER A 178 9.63 -2.69 -6.93
N VAL A 179 10.16 -2.26 -8.08
CA VAL A 179 11.56 -2.46 -8.47
C VAL A 179 12.50 -1.74 -7.51
N LEU A 180 12.21 -0.48 -7.16
CA LEU A 180 13.02 0.30 -6.21
C LEU A 180 13.06 -0.35 -4.82
N LEU A 181 11.92 -0.79 -4.31
CA LEU A 181 11.84 -1.52 -3.04
C LEU A 181 12.56 -2.87 -3.10
N SER A 182 12.51 -3.57 -4.24
CA SER A 182 13.22 -4.85 -4.44
C SER A 182 14.74 -4.65 -4.47
N MET A 183 15.23 -3.60 -5.14
CA MET A 183 16.65 -3.23 -5.09
C MET A 183 17.09 -2.91 -3.65
N THR A 184 16.26 -2.14 -2.92
CA THR A 184 16.53 -1.80 -1.53
C THR A 184 16.56 -3.05 -0.65
N PHE A 185 15.65 -4.00 -0.88
CA PHE A 185 15.58 -5.29 -0.19
C PHE A 185 16.87 -6.09 -0.39
N ILE A 186 17.35 -6.22 -1.64
CA ILE A 186 18.58 -6.97 -1.96
C ILE A 186 19.78 -6.36 -1.25
N VAL A 187 19.96 -5.04 -1.32
CA VAL A 187 21.07 -4.35 -0.64
C VAL A 187 20.96 -4.46 0.89
N SER A 188 19.73 -4.37 1.42
CA SER A 188 19.49 -4.45 2.86
C SER A 188 19.60 -5.86 3.44
N SER A 189 19.58 -6.90 2.60
CA SER A 189 19.68 -8.29 3.05
C SER A 189 20.97 -8.56 3.83
N ALA A 190 22.08 -7.91 3.46
CA ALA A 190 23.36 -7.98 4.17
C ALA A 190 23.37 -7.22 5.51
N LEU A 191 22.38 -6.36 5.77
CA LEU A 191 22.29 -5.48 6.94
C LEU A 191 21.09 -5.84 7.84
N LEU A 192 20.82 -7.14 8.00
CA LEU A 192 19.70 -7.67 8.80
C LEU A 192 18.33 -7.14 8.39
N MET A 193 18.17 -6.66 7.15
CA MET A 193 16.93 -6.08 6.62
C MET A 193 16.41 -4.82 7.31
N ILE A 194 17.12 -4.30 8.33
CA ILE A 194 16.72 -3.10 9.07
C ILE A 194 16.55 -1.90 8.11
N PRO A 195 17.48 -1.62 7.18
CA PRO A 195 17.34 -0.48 6.27
C PRO A 195 16.11 -0.60 5.36
N PHE A 196 15.79 -1.82 4.91
CA PHE A 196 14.61 -2.07 4.09
C PHE A 196 13.33 -1.71 4.83
N PHE A 197 13.16 -2.14 6.08
CA PHE A 197 11.96 -1.79 6.85
C PHE A 197 11.83 -0.28 7.05
N ILE A 198 12.93 0.41 7.34
CA ILE A 198 12.91 1.88 7.49
C ILE A 198 12.43 2.55 6.19
N VAL A 199 13.01 2.19 5.05
CA VAL A 199 12.64 2.74 3.73
C VAL A 199 11.20 2.37 3.36
N PHE A 200 10.78 1.12 3.61
CA PHE A 200 9.42 0.65 3.35
C PHE A 200 8.40 1.49 4.14
N PHE A 201 8.61 1.71 5.44
CA PHE A 201 7.69 2.51 6.25
C PHE A 201 7.71 4.01 5.90
N ILE A 202 8.82 4.52 5.39
CA ILE A 202 8.89 5.88 4.83
C ILE A 202 8.02 6.00 3.58
N LEU A 203 8.08 5.00 2.69
CA LEU A 203 7.42 5.03 1.39
C LEU A 203 6.04 4.39 1.37
N ILE A 204 5.53 3.93 2.52
CA ILE A 204 4.32 3.11 2.62
C ILE A 204 3.09 3.80 2.02
N PHE A 205 2.96 5.13 2.12
CA PHE A 205 1.82 5.89 1.55
C PHE A 205 2.01 6.31 0.10
N THR A 206 3.18 6.08 -0.50
CA THR A 206 3.47 6.43 -1.90
C THR A 206 2.42 5.90 -2.88
N PRO A 207 1.97 4.62 -2.82
CA PRO A 207 0.95 4.11 -3.72
C PRO A 207 -0.36 4.90 -3.66
N LEU A 208 -0.89 5.15 -2.45
CA LEU A 208 -2.13 5.91 -2.29
C LEU A 208 -1.97 7.37 -2.66
N ASN A 209 -0.85 8.01 -2.31
CA ASN A 209 -0.57 9.38 -2.77
C ASN A 209 -0.54 9.41 -4.30
N HIS A 210 0.10 8.44 -4.95
CA HIS A 210 0.16 8.40 -6.42
C HIS A 210 -1.22 8.19 -7.05
N MET A 211 -2.02 7.25 -6.53
CA MET A 211 -3.34 6.93 -7.05
C MET A 211 -4.38 8.00 -6.75
N TYR A 212 -4.56 8.32 -5.46
CA TYR A 212 -5.61 9.22 -4.97
C TYR A 212 -5.32 10.69 -5.26
N SER A 213 -4.07 11.14 -5.12
CA SER A 213 -3.72 12.56 -5.33
C SER A 213 -3.19 12.89 -6.72
N GLN A 214 -3.14 11.90 -7.62
CA GLN A 214 -2.67 11.99 -9.01
C GLN A 214 -1.30 12.69 -9.17
N ASN A 215 -0.47 12.66 -8.13
CA ASN A 215 0.84 13.28 -8.11
C ASN A 215 1.86 12.44 -8.90
N LYS A 216 2.93 13.06 -9.40
CA LYS A 216 4.09 12.33 -9.94
C LYS A 216 4.70 11.43 -8.85
N LEU A 217 5.24 10.27 -9.23
CA LEU A 217 5.79 9.28 -8.29
C LEU A 217 6.77 9.89 -7.27
N ALA A 218 7.72 10.70 -7.73
CA ALA A 218 8.70 11.37 -6.86
C ALA A 218 8.03 12.24 -5.78
N ARG A 219 7.04 13.06 -6.17
CA ARG A 219 6.28 13.89 -5.23
C ARG A 219 5.47 13.03 -4.25
N SER A 220 4.92 11.90 -4.71
CA SER A 220 4.21 10.96 -3.84
C SER A 220 5.12 10.32 -2.79
N MET A 221 6.40 10.10 -3.12
CA MET A 221 7.41 9.58 -2.18
C MET A 221 7.78 10.63 -1.12
N GLU A 222 8.01 11.88 -1.54
CA GLU A 222 8.26 13.01 -0.62
C GLU A 222 7.10 13.22 0.35
N LEU A 223 5.87 13.19 -0.15
CA LEU A 223 4.66 13.27 0.67
C LEU A 223 4.56 12.10 1.64
N SER A 224 4.86 10.88 1.21
CA SER A 224 4.87 9.71 2.10
C SER A 224 5.88 9.89 3.23
N PHE A 225 7.07 10.41 2.95
CA PHE A 225 8.07 10.70 3.98
C PHE A 225 7.57 11.70 5.02
N ALA A 226 6.97 12.81 4.59
CA ALA A 226 6.42 13.82 5.49
C ALA A 226 5.26 13.27 6.35
N GLN A 227 4.33 12.54 5.73
CA GLN A 227 3.13 12.01 6.38
C GLN A 227 3.42 10.90 7.39
N THR A 228 4.48 10.13 7.15
CA THR A 228 4.86 9.01 8.03
C THR A 228 5.76 9.45 9.18
N ASN A 229 6.23 10.71 9.18
CA ASN A 229 7.12 11.22 10.20
C ASN A 229 6.46 11.19 11.59
N GLY A 230 7.19 10.75 12.60
CA GLY A 230 6.68 10.57 13.97
C GLY A 230 5.75 9.37 14.20
N ALA A 231 5.28 8.68 13.16
CA ALA A 231 4.34 7.56 13.30
C ALA A 231 4.88 6.18 12.85
N LYS A 232 6.10 6.10 12.30
CA LYS A 232 6.71 4.89 11.72
C LYS A 232 6.69 3.69 12.67
N LEU A 233 7.15 3.90 13.91
CA LEU A 233 7.23 2.86 14.93
C LEU A 233 5.84 2.35 15.33
N SER A 234 4.87 3.26 15.44
CA SER A 234 3.48 2.92 15.73
C SER A 234 2.86 2.06 14.62
N MET A 235 3.07 2.46 13.35
CA MET A 235 2.64 1.67 12.19
C MET A 235 3.29 0.28 12.21
N PHE A 236 4.60 0.20 12.39
CA PHE A 236 5.34 -1.06 12.47
C PHE A 236 4.72 -2.01 13.50
N PHE A 237 4.56 -1.56 14.75
CA PHE A 237 3.95 -2.40 15.80
C PHE A 237 2.53 -2.83 15.45
N SER A 238 1.71 -1.96 14.86
CA SER A 238 0.36 -2.34 14.43
C SER A 238 0.36 -3.39 13.33
N PHE A 239 1.23 -3.28 12.32
CA PHE A 239 1.37 -4.31 11.28
C PHE A 239 1.89 -5.62 11.84
N VAL A 240 2.86 -5.59 12.77
CA VAL A 240 3.38 -6.80 13.43
C VAL A 240 2.29 -7.51 14.24
N ILE A 241 1.55 -6.78 15.09
CA ILE A 241 0.47 -7.35 15.89
C ILE A 241 -0.63 -7.91 14.99
N GLN A 242 -1.01 -7.18 13.95
CA GLN A 242 -2.03 -7.65 13.01
C GLN A 242 -1.57 -8.92 12.28
N ASN A 243 -0.32 -8.93 11.78
CA ASN A 243 0.25 -10.09 11.12
C ASN A 243 0.31 -11.30 12.06
N PHE A 244 0.68 -11.10 13.32
CA PHE A 244 0.64 -12.16 14.33
C PHE A 244 -0.77 -12.76 14.46
N ILE A 245 -1.79 -11.92 14.69
CA ILE A 245 -3.19 -12.36 14.83
C ILE A 245 -3.69 -13.10 13.59
N LEU A 246 -3.38 -12.59 12.39
CA LEU A 246 -3.85 -13.15 11.12
C LEU A 246 -3.09 -14.42 10.67
N ASN A 247 -1.92 -14.68 11.24
CA ASN A 247 -1.15 -15.91 10.98
C ASN A 247 -1.55 -17.06 11.92
N LEU A 248 -2.10 -16.77 13.11
CA LEU A 248 -2.50 -17.81 14.07
C LEU A 248 -3.42 -18.88 13.46
N PRO A 249 -4.52 -18.54 12.74
CA PRO A 249 -5.40 -19.55 12.16
C PRO A 249 -4.66 -20.43 11.15
N THR A 250 -3.90 -19.83 10.23
CA THR A 250 -3.16 -20.57 9.20
C THR A 250 -2.12 -21.52 9.82
N ASN A 251 -1.44 -21.10 10.88
CA ASN A 251 -0.46 -21.94 11.58
C ASN A 251 -1.14 -23.10 12.34
N ILE A 252 -2.31 -22.87 12.93
CA ILE A 252 -3.10 -23.92 13.58
C ILE A 252 -3.59 -24.94 12.54
N PHE A 253 -4.12 -24.48 11.41
CA PHE A 253 -4.58 -25.37 10.33
C PHE A 253 -3.42 -26.10 9.64
N LEU A 254 -2.24 -25.50 9.54
CA LEU A 254 -1.03 -26.19 9.08
C LEU A 254 -0.70 -27.38 9.98
N PHE A 255 -0.79 -27.21 11.29
CA PHE A 255 -0.55 -28.27 12.26
C PHE A 255 -1.60 -29.38 12.19
N ILE A 256 -2.89 -29.02 12.09
CA ILE A 256 -4.00 -30.00 12.04
C ILE A 256 -4.04 -30.77 10.71
N LEU A 257 -3.74 -30.10 9.60
CA LEU A 257 -3.81 -30.66 8.24
C LEU A 257 -2.43 -31.03 7.69
N ALA A 258 -1.46 -31.31 8.54
CA ALA A 258 -0.07 -31.59 8.13
C ALA A 258 0.00 -32.72 7.08
N ASP A 259 -0.82 -33.77 7.25
CA ASP A 259 -0.87 -34.92 6.33
C ASP A 259 -1.77 -34.68 5.09
N TYR A 260 -2.53 -33.58 5.07
CA TYR A 260 -3.50 -33.26 4.02
C TYR A 260 -3.06 -31.99 3.26
N TYR A 261 -1.95 -32.11 2.52
CA TYR A 261 -1.32 -30.98 1.83
C TYR A 261 -2.28 -30.14 0.98
N TYR A 262 -3.10 -30.77 0.12
CA TYR A 262 -4.04 -30.02 -0.73
C TYR A 262 -5.16 -29.33 0.05
N SER A 263 -5.68 -29.98 1.11
CA SER A 263 -6.66 -29.37 2.02
C SER A 263 -6.09 -28.15 2.72
N TYR A 264 -4.84 -28.24 3.18
CA TYR A 264 -4.12 -27.09 3.75
C TYR A 264 -3.99 -25.94 2.75
N LEU A 265 -3.62 -26.22 1.49
CA LEU A 265 -3.47 -25.18 0.47
C LEU A 265 -4.79 -24.41 0.20
N ILE A 266 -5.94 -25.08 0.25
CA ILE A 266 -7.26 -24.43 0.08
C ILE A 266 -7.53 -23.48 1.25
N VAL A 267 -7.26 -23.95 2.47
CA VAL A 267 -7.42 -23.16 3.69
C VAL A 267 -6.46 -21.97 3.72
N ASP A 268 -5.19 -22.16 3.33
CA ASP A 268 -4.21 -21.09 3.18
C ASP A 268 -4.70 -20.03 2.18
N ALA A 269 -5.21 -20.45 1.02
CA ALA A 269 -5.73 -19.52 0.02
C ALA A 269 -6.91 -18.68 0.54
N PHE A 270 -7.82 -19.29 1.31
CA PHE A 270 -8.92 -18.58 1.96
C PHE A 270 -8.43 -17.54 2.98
N PHE A 271 -7.57 -17.94 3.91
CA PHE A 271 -7.03 -17.03 4.93
C PHE A 271 -6.12 -15.95 4.35
N TYR A 272 -5.42 -16.24 3.25
CA TYR A 272 -4.64 -15.27 2.51
C TYR A 272 -5.50 -14.10 2.03
N GLY A 273 -6.66 -14.37 1.42
CA GLY A 273 -7.57 -13.31 0.96
C GLY A 273 -8.06 -12.42 2.12
N ILE A 274 -8.44 -13.03 3.25
CA ILE A 274 -8.82 -12.31 4.47
C ILE A 274 -7.67 -11.42 4.96
N ARG A 275 -6.45 -11.97 4.99
CA ARG A 275 -5.25 -11.27 5.46
C ARG A 275 -4.94 -10.05 4.60
N VAL A 276 -5.01 -10.19 3.27
CA VAL A 276 -4.78 -9.10 2.33
C VAL A 276 -5.74 -7.95 2.59
N PHE A 277 -7.05 -8.19 2.77
CA PHE A 277 -7.98 -7.10 3.06
C PHE A 277 -7.84 -6.49 4.45
N ALA A 278 -7.55 -7.29 5.46
CA ALA A 278 -7.31 -6.77 6.80
C ALA A 278 -6.10 -5.83 6.80
N ILE A 279 -5.01 -6.21 6.14
CA ILE A 279 -3.81 -5.38 5.95
C ILE A 279 -4.17 -4.12 5.15
N ALA A 280 -4.92 -4.26 4.05
CA ALA A 280 -5.36 -3.14 3.23
C ALA A 280 -6.20 -2.13 4.02
N ARG A 281 -7.08 -2.61 4.91
CA ARG A 281 -7.88 -1.75 5.79
C ARG A 281 -7.02 -1.06 6.84
N LEU A 282 -6.04 -1.76 7.43
CA LEU A 282 -5.10 -1.15 8.38
C LEU A 282 -4.32 -0.02 7.70
N TYR A 283 -3.80 -0.30 6.51
CA TYR A 283 -3.11 0.66 5.67
C TYR A 283 -3.96 1.89 5.36
N ALA A 284 -5.21 1.70 4.93
CA ALA A 284 -6.14 2.78 4.64
C ALA A 284 -6.49 3.62 5.89
N LEU A 285 -6.68 2.99 7.05
CA LEU A 285 -6.92 3.68 8.32
C LEU A 285 -5.73 4.58 8.70
N PHE A 286 -4.50 4.07 8.57
CA PHE A 286 -3.30 4.87 8.82
C PHE A 286 -3.17 6.04 7.86
N TYR A 287 -3.41 5.81 6.57
CA TYR A 287 -3.44 6.89 5.58
C TYR A 287 -4.50 7.94 5.93
N GLN A 288 -5.70 7.53 6.31
CA GLN A 288 -6.77 8.45 6.73
C GLN A 288 -6.43 9.28 7.97
N MET A 289 -5.71 8.70 8.94
CA MET A 289 -5.32 9.36 10.19
C MET A 289 -4.13 10.31 10.01
N LEU A 290 -3.17 9.94 9.16
CA LEU A 290 -1.88 10.63 9.05
C LEU A 290 -1.80 11.50 7.80
N ALA A 291 -2.20 10.99 6.64
CA ALA A 291 -2.08 11.71 5.38
C ALA A 291 -3.21 12.70 5.13
N ILE A 292 -4.46 12.34 5.48
CA ILE A 292 -5.62 13.18 5.16
C ILE A 292 -5.86 14.26 6.23
N ARG A 293 -5.45 14.03 7.48
CA ARG A 293 -5.67 14.97 8.61
C ARG A 293 -4.59 16.03 8.79
N GLN A 294 -3.43 15.91 8.13
CA GLN A 294 -2.39 16.92 8.23
C GLN A 294 -2.72 18.11 7.32
N PRO A 295 -2.82 19.35 7.86
CA PRO A 295 -2.71 20.54 7.01
C PRO A 295 -1.29 20.55 6.44
N TYR A 296 -1.16 20.71 5.13
CA TYR A 296 0.14 20.75 4.48
C TYR A 296 0.89 22.00 4.95
N SER A 297 1.93 21.85 5.78
CA SER A 297 2.97 22.88 5.91
C SER A 297 4.10 22.52 4.95
N VAL A 298 4.31 23.37 3.97
CA VAL A 298 5.43 23.34 3.01
C VAL A 298 6.35 24.52 3.31
#